data_AF-Q385T2-F1
#
_entry.id   AF-Q385T2-F1
#
_cell.length_a   1.000
_cell.length_b   1.000
_cell.length_c   1.000
_cell.angle_alpha   90.00
_cell.angle_beta   90.00
_cell.angle_gamma   90.00
#
_symmetry.space_group_name_H-M   'P 1'
#
loop_
_entity.id
_entity.type
_entity.pdbx_description
1 polymer ?
#
loop_
_entity_poly.entity_id
_entity_poly.type
_entity_poly.pdbx_seq_one_letter_code
_entity_poly.pdbx_strand_id
1 'polypeptide(L)'
;MAVAYVFDGAVLKQMSLEAGHPKFTVLDTPLCSDSAVTCFGKDEFYFINGSVPNVLRHFGGRSGCTEHFLPGPAHCLLVHRQKVYCCGVDCLYVFDPLGEEVETIELGQQIKELTAADHGFVFVNDRHELYAFHFTRGVKIVGTKGPVSKLLGHHNRYAVVLLDNGDVISVNEEAEVRENLFPLKIKERFVALDTGMTLALREDELALHMNGTWLCLDGFKGRELQFLGVPLTPAEDACTICFCDFEDGDGVRLDCGHPFHRDCLAEFSTHAKSFVEKGEHIVFTYAVCPSGCGTHIRHAAAPLSAYMNDLYRAVTKDAEGRLREMENKTLEDLYYYVCCRCEKPYYGGNRWCSRTISGEPCKKPSELICSDCNDDFLCPSHNHDFVLYKCRYCCNPATHLSFGNRYMCDACNKKWEGTEPEPMECPGAEKCPLGGAHPTGGSQPLGCMLCTLFDKCDAKHFFPPQ
;
A
#
# COMPACT_ATOMS: atom_id res chain seq x y z
N MET A 1 23.49 -20.94 17.20
CA MET A 1 22.53 -20.70 16.09
C MET A 1 23.22 -19.78 15.09
N ALA A 2 23.04 -20.02 13.78
CA ALA A 2 23.57 -19.12 12.76
C ALA A 2 22.88 -17.76 12.89
N VAL A 3 23.66 -16.68 12.85
CA VAL A 3 23.13 -15.33 13.04
C VAL A 3 23.22 -14.52 11.75
N ALA A 4 24.25 -14.77 10.93
CA ALA A 4 24.44 -14.15 9.63
C ALA A 4 25.36 -15.01 8.75
N TYR A 5 25.41 -14.69 7.46
CA TYR A 5 26.41 -15.18 6.52
C TYR A 5 27.18 -14.00 5.94
N VAL A 6 28.46 -14.23 5.63
CA VAL A 6 29.35 -13.25 5.02
C VAL A 6 29.93 -13.86 3.75
N PHE A 7 29.70 -13.22 2.62
CA PHE A 7 30.27 -13.61 1.34
C PHE A 7 31.37 -12.61 0.95
N ASP A 8 32.58 -13.11 0.66
CA ASP A 8 33.75 -12.30 0.33
C ASP A 8 34.10 -12.30 -1.17
N GLY A 9 33.18 -12.78 -2.03
CA GLY A 9 33.42 -12.93 -3.46
C GLY A 9 34.20 -14.20 -3.83
N ALA A 10 34.48 -15.08 -2.87
CA ALA A 10 35.03 -16.41 -3.18
C ALA A 10 34.42 -17.48 -2.28
N VAL A 11 34.20 -17.16 -1.00
CA VAL A 11 33.78 -18.10 0.02
C VAL A 11 32.62 -17.52 0.81
N LEU A 12 31.60 -18.36 1.03
CA LEU A 12 30.52 -18.04 1.97
C LEU A 12 30.89 -18.57 3.36
N LYS A 13 30.86 -17.70 4.36
CA LYS A 13 31.14 -18.05 5.76
C LYS A 13 29.89 -17.85 6.60
N GLN A 14 29.51 -18.88 7.35
CA GLN A 14 28.48 -18.82 8.36
C GLN A 14 29.04 -18.23 9.66
N MET A 15 28.42 -17.17 10.15
CA MET A 15 28.69 -16.61 11.48
C MET A 15 27.70 -17.19 12.49
N SER A 16 28.23 -17.79 13.55
CA SER A 16 27.46 -18.25 14.71
C SER A 16 28.06 -17.67 15.98
N LEU A 17 27.25 -17.60 17.04
CA LEU A 17 27.73 -17.18 18.36
C LEU A 17 27.90 -18.40 19.26
N GLU A 18 29.13 -18.62 19.71
CA GLU A 18 29.49 -19.62 20.72
C GLU A 18 29.98 -18.87 21.97
N ALA A 19 29.28 -19.04 23.10
CA ALA A 19 29.60 -18.36 24.37
C ALA A 19 29.76 -16.83 24.25
N GLY A 20 28.97 -16.18 23.38
CA GLY A 20 29.03 -14.73 23.14
C GLY A 20 30.15 -14.26 22.20
N HIS A 21 30.98 -15.19 21.71
CA HIS A 21 32.00 -14.90 20.72
C HIS A 21 31.58 -15.40 19.33
N PRO A 22 31.74 -14.59 18.28
CA PRO A 22 31.46 -14.98 16.92
C PRO A 22 32.49 -15.97 16.42
N LYS A 23 32.00 -17.01 15.74
CA LYS A 23 32.78 -18.05 15.10
C LYS A 23 32.32 -18.19 13.66
N PHE A 24 33.30 -18.29 12.77
CA PHE A 24 33.08 -18.42 11.34
C PHE A 24 33.37 -19.85 10.87
N THR A 25 32.43 -20.41 10.12
CA THR A 25 32.58 -21.70 9.45
C THR A 25 32.42 -21.49 7.96
N VAL A 26 33.38 -21.96 7.15
CA VAL A 26 33.27 -21.93 5.69
C VAL A 26 32.18 -22.92 5.25
N LEU A 27 31.28 -22.47 4.37
CA LEU A 27 30.30 -23.31 3.71
C LEU A 27 30.80 -23.68 2.30
N ASP A 28 30.62 -24.95 1.95
CA ASP A 28 30.83 -25.42 0.59
C ASP A 28 29.59 -25.08 -0.24
N THR A 29 29.74 -24.17 -1.21
CA THR A 29 28.64 -23.61 -2.00
C THR A 29 29.03 -23.48 -3.47
N PRO A 30 28.07 -23.53 -4.40
CA PRO A 30 28.33 -23.33 -5.83
C PRO A 30 28.55 -21.87 -6.24
N LEU A 31 28.76 -20.95 -5.28
CA LEU A 31 28.91 -19.52 -5.56
C LEU A 31 30.24 -19.22 -6.25
N CYS A 32 30.19 -18.27 -7.17
CA CYS A 32 31.30 -17.78 -7.99
C CYS A 32 31.61 -16.32 -7.58
N SER A 33 32.73 -15.77 -8.04
CA SER A 33 33.13 -14.41 -7.66
C SER A 33 32.23 -13.30 -8.17
N ASP A 34 31.45 -13.58 -9.21
CA ASP A 34 30.46 -12.69 -9.82
C ASP A 34 29.03 -13.00 -9.35
N SER A 35 28.84 -13.88 -8.35
CA SER A 35 27.52 -14.23 -7.85
C SER A 35 26.91 -13.10 -7.02
N ALA A 36 25.66 -12.75 -7.32
CA ALA A 36 24.81 -12.03 -6.39
C ALA A 36 23.99 -13.06 -5.60
N VAL A 37 24.03 -12.98 -4.27
CA VAL A 37 23.45 -13.98 -3.37
C VAL A 37 22.59 -13.32 -2.30
N THR A 38 21.49 -13.98 -1.93
CA THR A 38 20.65 -13.60 -0.79
C THR A 38 20.34 -14.82 0.07
N CYS A 39 20.22 -14.60 1.39
CA CYS A 39 19.81 -15.63 2.34
C CYS A 39 18.28 -15.64 2.46
N PHE A 40 17.67 -16.79 2.22
CA PHE A 40 16.22 -16.97 2.36
C PHE A 40 15.85 -17.57 3.71
N GLY A 41 16.65 -18.53 4.15
CA GLY A 41 16.51 -19.19 5.43
C GLY A 41 17.86 -19.66 5.93
N LYS A 42 17.86 -20.32 7.09
CA LYS A 42 19.08 -20.90 7.63
C LYS A 42 19.61 -21.96 6.65
N ASP A 43 20.83 -21.75 6.16
CA ASP A 43 21.53 -22.62 5.22
C ASP A 43 20.79 -22.77 3.88
N GLU A 44 20.00 -21.77 3.52
CA GLU A 44 19.17 -21.73 2.33
C GLU A 44 19.36 -20.40 1.60
N PHE A 45 19.81 -20.48 0.35
CA PHE A 45 20.29 -19.34 -0.42
C PHE A 45 19.70 -19.32 -1.81
N TYR A 46 19.41 -18.11 -2.28
CA TYR A 46 19.13 -17.85 -3.68
C TYR A 46 20.26 -17.03 -4.28
N PHE A 47 20.68 -17.37 -5.50
CA PHE A 47 21.76 -16.68 -6.16
C PHE A 47 21.62 -16.68 -7.68
N ILE A 48 22.27 -15.71 -8.31
CA ILE A 48 22.46 -15.60 -9.76
C ILE A 48 23.95 -15.50 -10.03
N ASN A 49 24.40 -16.00 -11.18
CA ASN A 49 25.79 -15.86 -11.61
C ASN A 49 25.87 -14.79 -12.70
N GLY A 50 26.89 -13.94 -12.67
CA GLY A 50 27.08 -12.89 -13.69
C GLY A 50 27.20 -13.42 -15.13
N SER A 51 27.68 -14.65 -15.30
CA SER A 51 27.70 -15.36 -16.59
C SER A 51 26.32 -15.75 -17.13
N VAL A 52 25.32 -15.96 -16.26
CA VAL A 52 23.95 -16.36 -16.62
C VAL A 52 22.94 -15.62 -15.73
N PRO A 53 22.80 -14.29 -15.92
CA PRO A 53 22.10 -13.40 -14.98
C PRO A 53 20.57 -13.59 -14.97
N ASN A 54 20.03 -14.38 -15.90
CA ASN A 54 18.60 -14.66 -16.04
C ASN A 54 18.19 -16.02 -15.42
N VAL A 55 19.08 -16.70 -14.71
CA VAL A 55 18.79 -17.97 -14.04
C VAL A 55 18.98 -17.82 -12.53
N LEU A 56 17.86 -17.79 -11.82
CA LEU A 56 17.80 -17.81 -10.37
C LEU A 56 18.03 -19.24 -9.88
N ARG A 57 19.01 -19.42 -9.01
CA ARG A 57 19.36 -20.72 -8.44
C ARG A 57 19.02 -20.73 -6.97
N HIS A 58 18.50 -21.85 -6.51
CA HIS A 58 18.29 -22.12 -5.11
C HIS A 58 19.29 -23.18 -4.65
N PHE A 59 19.92 -22.94 -3.49
CA PHE A 59 20.84 -23.85 -2.84
C PHE A 59 20.48 -23.95 -1.36
N GLY A 60 19.96 -25.11 -0.96
CA GLY A 60 19.55 -25.39 0.42
C GLY A 60 18.82 -26.72 0.52
N GLY A 61 18.83 -27.32 1.71
CA GLY A 61 18.13 -28.59 1.98
C GLY A 61 18.85 -29.86 1.51
N ARG A 62 18.12 -30.99 1.48
CA ARG A 62 18.64 -32.30 1.02
C ARG A 62 18.59 -32.46 -0.51
N SER A 63 17.78 -31.64 -1.17
CA SER A 63 17.60 -31.57 -2.61
C SER A 63 18.72 -30.69 -3.18
N GLY A 64 19.34 -31.09 -4.27
CA GLY A 64 20.42 -30.31 -4.89
C GLY A 64 19.99 -28.91 -5.37
N CYS A 65 20.88 -28.24 -6.10
CA CYS A 65 20.60 -26.92 -6.64
C CYS A 65 19.45 -26.96 -7.67
N THR A 66 18.36 -26.20 -7.43
CA THR A 66 17.26 -26.02 -8.39
C THR A 66 17.42 -24.70 -9.13
N GLU A 67 16.92 -24.64 -10.37
CA GLU A 67 17.03 -23.46 -11.23
C GLU A 67 15.63 -22.97 -11.68
N HIS A 68 15.45 -21.66 -11.68
CA HIS A 68 14.24 -20.96 -12.11
C HIS A 68 14.62 -19.86 -13.11
N PHE A 69 13.87 -19.74 -14.21
CA PHE A 69 14.16 -18.75 -15.24
C PHE A 69 13.47 -17.42 -14.94
N LEU A 70 14.27 -16.35 -14.97
CA LEU A 70 13.76 -14.98 -14.86
C LEU A 70 13.36 -14.43 -16.24
N PRO A 71 12.36 -13.54 -16.32
CA PRO A 71 11.97 -12.89 -17.58
C PRO A 71 13.10 -12.08 -18.25
N GLY A 72 14.10 -11.66 -17.49
CA GLY A 72 15.27 -10.95 -17.97
C GLY A 72 16.46 -11.06 -17.02
N PRO A 73 17.60 -10.40 -17.36
CA PRO A 73 18.80 -10.45 -16.53
C PRO A 73 18.59 -9.69 -15.22
N ALA A 74 19.03 -10.26 -14.11
CA ALA A 74 19.11 -9.59 -12.83
C ALA A 74 20.57 -9.35 -12.41
N HIS A 75 20.80 -8.38 -11.52
CA HIS A 75 22.15 -8.04 -11.05
C HIS A 75 22.28 -7.92 -9.53
N CYS A 76 21.17 -7.89 -8.80
CA CYS A 76 21.12 -7.82 -7.34
C CYS A 76 19.91 -8.62 -6.85
N LEU A 77 20.03 -9.23 -5.67
CA LEU A 77 18.99 -10.03 -5.04
C LEU A 77 18.73 -9.55 -3.62
N LEU A 78 17.48 -9.63 -3.18
CA LEU A 78 17.13 -9.51 -1.77
C LEU A 78 15.96 -10.42 -1.42
N VAL A 79 15.86 -10.79 -0.15
CA VAL A 79 14.69 -11.46 0.40
C VAL A 79 13.89 -10.46 1.21
N HIS A 80 12.59 -10.39 0.93
CA HIS A 80 11.67 -9.57 1.70
C HIS A 80 10.33 -10.29 1.80
N ARG A 81 9.81 -10.42 3.03
CA ARG A 81 8.50 -11.06 3.30
C ARG A 81 8.33 -12.41 2.59
N GLN A 82 9.37 -13.26 2.70
CA GLN A 82 9.41 -14.63 2.14
C GLN A 82 9.25 -14.72 0.62
N LYS A 83 9.60 -13.65 -0.10
CA LYS A 83 9.79 -13.66 -1.55
C LYS A 83 11.21 -13.25 -1.91
N VAL A 84 11.68 -13.70 -3.07
CA VAL A 84 12.99 -13.36 -3.62
C VAL A 84 12.81 -12.30 -4.69
N TYR A 85 13.38 -11.12 -4.47
CA TYR A 85 13.32 -10.00 -5.41
C TYR A 85 14.64 -9.94 -6.17
N CYS A 86 14.56 -10.04 -7.49
CA CYS A 86 15.69 -9.98 -8.40
C CYS A 86 15.64 -8.67 -9.18
N CYS A 87 16.64 -7.81 -8.98
CA CYS A 87 16.71 -6.49 -9.62
C CYS A 87 17.08 -6.62 -11.10
N GLY A 88 16.12 -6.35 -11.98
CA GLY A 88 16.37 -6.08 -13.40
C GLY A 88 16.93 -4.68 -13.61
N VAL A 89 16.88 -4.18 -14.84
CA VAL A 89 17.38 -2.82 -15.16
C VAL A 89 16.48 -1.75 -14.56
N ASP A 90 15.18 -1.83 -14.82
CA ASP A 90 14.15 -0.87 -14.41
C ASP A 90 12.90 -1.52 -13.82
N CYS A 91 13.02 -2.81 -13.47
CA CYS A 91 11.96 -3.64 -12.93
C CYS A 91 12.50 -4.59 -11.84
N LEU A 92 11.58 -5.19 -11.07
CA LEU A 92 11.87 -6.28 -10.15
C LEU A 92 11.19 -7.55 -10.63
N TYR A 93 11.96 -8.64 -10.76
CA TYR A 93 11.40 -9.98 -10.92
C TYR A 93 11.21 -10.59 -9.53
N VAL A 94 9.97 -10.86 -9.15
CA VAL A 94 9.60 -11.33 -7.83
C VAL A 94 9.28 -12.80 -7.91
N PHE A 95 10.21 -13.63 -7.44
CA PHE A 95 10.01 -15.06 -7.34
C PHE A 95 9.34 -15.39 -6.01
N ASP A 96 8.24 -16.13 -6.07
CA ASP A 96 7.56 -16.71 -4.92
C ASP A 96 7.88 -18.21 -4.83
N PRO A 97 8.69 -18.64 -3.85
CA PRO A 97 9.02 -20.05 -3.67
C PRO A 97 7.80 -20.94 -3.37
N LEU A 98 6.70 -20.38 -2.85
CA LEU A 98 5.51 -21.18 -2.53
C LEU A 98 4.72 -21.58 -3.79
N GLY A 99 4.57 -20.65 -4.73
CA GLY A 99 3.87 -20.87 -5.99
C GLY A 99 4.78 -21.24 -7.16
N GLU A 100 6.10 -21.24 -6.94
CA GLU A 100 7.15 -21.36 -7.96
C GLU A 100 6.97 -20.45 -9.19
N GLU A 101 6.42 -19.25 -8.98
CA GLU A 101 6.11 -18.30 -10.04
C GLU A 101 6.91 -17.00 -9.94
N VAL A 102 7.06 -16.31 -11.07
CA VAL A 102 7.75 -15.03 -11.17
C VAL A 102 6.78 -13.95 -11.65
N GLU A 103 6.55 -12.95 -10.80
CA GLU A 103 5.87 -11.71 -11.15
C GLU A 103 6.87 -10.62 -11.56
N THR A 104 6.45 -9.64 -12.35
CA THR A 104 7.28 -8.48 -12.70
C THR A 104 6.66 -7.19 -12.17
N ILE A 105 7.46 -6.38 -11.48
CA ILE A 105 7.09 -5.04 -11.01
C ILE A 105 7.88 -4.02 -11.80
N GLU A 106 7.20 -3.23 -12.61
CA GLU A 106 7.80 -2.10 -13.33
C GLU A 106 8.03 -0.93 -12.37
N LEU A 107 9.27 -0.47 -12.23
CA LEU A 107 9.61 0.73 -11.46
C LEU A 107 9.79 1.96 -12.38
N GLY A 108 10.11 1.73 -13.66
CA GLY A 108 10.26 2.79 -14.67
C GLY A 108 11.47 3.70 -14.43
N GLN A 109 12.39 3.30 -13.57
CA GLN A 109 13.64 3.97 -13.24
C GLN A 109 14.74 2.93 -13.13
N GLN A 110 15.94 3.25 -13.60
CA GLN A 110 17.08 2.34 -13.46
C GLN A 110 17.37 2.08 -11.98
N ILE A 111 17.64 0.82 -11.65
CA ILE A 111 17.92 0.37 -10.29
C ILE A 111 19.42 0.08 -10.21
N LYS A 112 20.14 0.87 -9.40
CA LYS A 112 21.56 0.65 -9.10
C LYS A 112 21.76 -0.04 -7.77
N GLU A 113 21.04 0.43 -6.75
CA GLU A 113 21.02 -0.17 -5.40
C GLU A 113 19.57 -0.23 -4.92
N LEU A 114 19.23 -1.31 -4.19
CA LEU A 114 17.90 -1.55 -3.65
C LEU A 114 18.03 -2.06 -2.21
N THR A 115 17.14 -1.61 -1.33
CA THR A 115 16.97 -2.21 0.00
C THR A 115 15.49 -2.25 0.40
N ALA A 116 15.15 -3.18 1.28
CA ALA A 116 13.80 -3.29 1.82
C ALA A 116 13.44 -2.08 2.70
N ALA A 117 12.18 -1.66 2.62
CA ALA A 117 11.52 -0.79 3.60
C ALA A 117 10.54 -1.63 4.43
N ASP A 118 9.39 -1.09 4.87
CA ASP A 118 8.35 -1.89 5.51
C ASP A 118 7.48 -2.59 4.47
N HIS A 119 6.66 -1.80 3.77
CA HIS A 119 5.69 -2.27 2.79
C HIS A 119 6.11 -1.85 1.37
N GLY A 120 7.37 -2.14 1.06
CA GLY A 120 7.96 -1.81 -0.23
C GLY A 120 9.48 -1.70 -0.14
N PHE A 121 10.04 -0.82 -0.95
CA PHE A 121 11.48 -0.70 -1.15
C PHE A 121 11.93 0.76 -1.24
N VAL A 122 13.22 0.97 -1.01
CA VAL A 122 13.92 2.20 -1.35
C VAL A 122 15.07 1.85 -2.28
N PHE A 123 15.22 2.62 -3.35
CA PHE A 123 16.24 2.37 -4.36
C PHE A 123 16.89 3.64 -4.87
N VAL A 124 18.11 3.49 -5.36
CA VAL A 124 18.93 4.55 -5.95
C VAL A 124 19.13 4.23 -7.42
N ASN A 125 19.01 5.24 -8.28
CA ASN A 125 19.27 5.10 -9.71
C ASN A 125 20.73 5.44 -10.07
N ASP A 126 21.08 5.30 -11.36
CA ASP A 126 22.42 5.64 -11.87
C ASP A 126 22.78 7.13 -11.77
N ARG A 127 21.79 8.00 -11.54
CA ARG A 127 21.96 9.44 -11.31
C ARG A 127 22.09 9.80 -9.84
N HIS A 128 22.17 8.81 -8.94
CA HIS A 128 22.26 9.02 -7.49
C HIS A 128 21.02 9.71 -6.90
N GLU A 129 19.87 9.57 -7.56
CA GLU A 129 18.56 10.02 -7.08
C GLU A 129 17.88 8.89 -6.29
N LEU A 130 17.15 9.27 -5.24
CA LEU A 130 16.52 8.33 -4.32
C LEU A 130 15.02 8.20 -4.60
N TYR A 131 14.54 6.97 -4.66
CA TYR A 131 13.14 6.64 -4.87
C TYR A 131 12.64 5.71 -3.78
N ALA A 132 11.37 5.88 -3.44
CA ALA A 132 10.62 4.96 -2.59
C ALA A 132 9.54 4.30 -3.43
N PHE A 133 9.39 2.99 -3.29
CA PHE A 133 8.32 2.22 -3.92
C PHE A 133 7.45 1.62 -2.81
N HIS A 134 6.15 1.88 -2.88
CA HIS A 134 5.14 1.24 -2.05
C HIS A 134 4.27 0.33 -2.92
N PHE A 135 3.98 -0.91 -2.49
CA PHE A 135 3.26 -1.90 -3.32
C PHE A 135 1.91 -1.41 -3.88
N THR A 136 1.11 -0.69 -3.08
CA THR A 136 -0.15 -0.08 -3.52
C THR A 136 0.00 1.29 -4.20
N ARG A 137 0.91 2.15 -3.74
CA ARG A 137 0.99 3.56 -4.18
C ARG A 137 2.00 3.82 -5.30
N GLY A 138 2.82 2.82 -5.64
CA GLY A 138 3.81 2.92 -6.70
C GLY A 138 5.07 3.66 -6.28
N VAL A 139 5.80 4.17 -7.28
CA VAL A 139 7.08 4.85 -7.12
C VAL A 139 6.88 6.33 -6.82
N LYS A 140 7.62 6.86 -5.85
CA LYS A 140 7.75 8.28 -5.52
C LYS A 140 9.22 8.66 -5.45
N ILE A 141 9.56 9.87 -5.91
CA ILE A 141 10.88 10.45 -5.68
C ILE A 141 10.99 10.92 -4.22
N VAL A 142 12.14 10.68 -3.59
CA VAL A 142 12.40 11.12 -2.21
C VAL A 142 13.14 12.45 -2.24
N GLY A 143 12.57 13.46 -1.56
CA GLY A 143 13.21 14.76 -1.43
C GLY A 143 14.37 14.74 -0.44
N THR A 144 15.61 14.70 -0.93
CA THR A 144 16.83 14.75 -0.11
C THR A 144 17.53 16.13 -0.20
N LYS A 145 18.36 16.45 0.80
CA LYS A 145 19.17 17.70 0.84
C LYS A 145 20.39 17.66 -0.10
N GLY A 146 20.62 16.55 -0.79
CA GLY A 146 21.74 16.34 -1.68
C GLY A 146 21.71 14.93 -2.31
N PRO A 147 22.66 14.63 -3.22
CA PRO A 147 22.74 13.34 -3.88
C PRO A 147 23.02 12.19 -2.89
N VAL A 148 22.58 10.99 -3.27
CA VAL A 148 22.81 9.78 -2.47
C VAL A 148 24.14 9.14 -2.82
N SER A 149 24.94 8.89 -1.78
CA SER A 149 26.20 8.20 -1.90
C SER A 149 25.99 6.69 -2.08
N LYS A 150 25.27 6.07 -1.12
CA LYS A 150 24.97 4.63 -1.13
C LYS A 150 23.82 4.28 -0.16
N LEU A 151 23.21 3.12 -0.37
CA LEU A 151 22.33 2.49 0.63
C LEU A 151 23.19 1.70 1.63
N LEU A 152 23.00 1.96 2.93
CA LEU A 152 23.78 1.32 4.00
C LEU A 152 23.15 0.01 4.47
N GLY A 153 21.83 -0.06 4.52
CA GLY A 153 21.11 -1.23 5.00
C GLY A 153 19.68 -0.90 5.39
N HIS A 154 19.05 -1.79 6.15
CA HIS A 154 17.69 -1.65 6.66
C HIS A 154 17.70 -1.71 8.18
N HIS A 155 16.93 -0.83 8.84
CA HIS A 155 16.74 -0.85 10.28
C HIS A 155 15.34 -0.35 10.66
N ASN A 156 14.64 -1.11 11.52
CA ASN A 156 13.36 -0.72 12.12
C ASN A 156 12.34 -0.19 11.09
N ARG A 157 12.14 -0.88 9.96
CA ARG A 157 11.20 -0.51 8.88
C ARG A 157 11.68 0.58 7.93
N TYR A 158 12.88 1.13 8.13
CA TYR A 158 13.44 2.18 7.28
C TYR A 158 14.68 1.67 6.54
N ALA A 159 14.82 2.13 5.30
CA ALA A 159 16.10 2.12 4.61
C ALA A 159 17.02 3.17 5.23
N VAL A 160 18.27 2.80 5.51
CA VAL A 160 19.30 3.73 6.01
C VAL A 160 20.18 4.14 4.84
N VAL A 161 20.28 5.45 4.61
CA VAL A 161 20.87 6.05 3.41
C VAL A 161 21.99 7.00 3.80
N LEU A 162 23.13 6.91 3.12
CA LEU A 162 24.24 7.86 3.25
C LEU A 162 24.17 8.87 2.12
N LEU A 163 24.17 10.16 2.47
CA LEU A 163 24.24 11.27 1.53
C LEU A 163 25.70 11.67 1.25
N ASP A 164 25.95 12.31 0.12
CA ASP A 164 27.30 12.76 -0.28
C ASP A 164 27.93 13.78 0.69
N ASN A 165 27.10 14.54 1.42
CA ASN A 165 27.56 15.44 2.47
C ASN A 165 27.99 14.71 3.76
N GLY A 166 27.81 13.38 3.83
CA GLY A 166 28.16 12.53 4.96
C GLY A 166 27.05 12.33 5.98
N ASP A 167 25.87 12.91 5.77
CA ASP A 167 24.69 12.70 6.63
C ASP A 167 24.08 11.32 6.41
N VAL A 168 23.54 10.74 7.48
CA VAL A 168 22.80 9.47 7.45
C VAL A 168 21.34 9.74 7.77
N ILE A 169 20.46 9.34 6.85
CA ILE A 169 19.02 9.51 6.96
C ILE A 169 18.31 8.15 6.93
N SER A 170 17.07 8.13 7.41
CA SER A 170 16.18 6.97 7.35
C SER A 170 14.97 7.30 6.48
N VAL A 171 14.64 6.41 5.55
CA VAL A 171 13.59 6.60 4.54
C VAL A 171 12.67 5.39 4.50
N ASN A 172 11.37 5.62 4.40
CA ASN A 172 10.37 4.56 4.23
C ASN A 172 9.79 4.54 2.80
N GLU A 173 8.93 3.56 2.51
CA GLU A 173 8.25 3.37 1.22
C GLU A 173 7.29 4.53 0.84
N GLU A 174 6.89 5.37 1.80
CA GLU A 174 6.05 6.55 1.57
C GLU A 174 6.85 7.79 1.16
N ALA A 175 8.18 7.65 1.00
CA ALA A 175 9.13 8.73 0.76
C ALA A 175 9.28 9.71 1.94
N GLU A 176 8.91 9.32 3.16
CA GLU A 176 9.17 10.12 4.35
C GLU A 176 10.64 10.00 4.77
N VAL A 177 11.28 11.15 4.97
CA VAL A 177 12.67 11.23 5.45
C VAL A 177 12.67 11.57 6.94
N ARG A 178 13.42 10.79 7.73
CA ARG A 178 13.66 11.04 9.15
C ARG A 178 15.14 11.00 9.49
N GLU A 179 15.56 11.90 10.35
CA GLU A 179 16.94 12.00 10.83
C GLU A 179 17.07 11.33 12.21
N ASN A 180 18.25 10.79 12.53
CA ASN A 180 18.59 10.22 13.85
C ASN A 180 17.77 9.00 14.31
N LEU A 181 17.09 8.28 13.41
CA LEU A 181 16.42 7.02 13.76
C LEU A 181 17.39 5.84 13.91
N PHE A 182 18.44 5.80 13.08
CA PHE A 182 19.47 4.78 13.20
C PHE A 182 20.51 5.19 14.25
N PRO A 183 20.67 4.45 15.37
CA PRO A 183 21.44 4.92 16.52
C PRO A 183 22.96 4.82 16.32
N LEU A 184 23.41 4.03 15.34
CA LEU A 184 24.83 3.76 15.13
C LEU A 184 25.43 4.71 14.09
N LYS A 185 26.60 5.28 14.40
CA LYS A 185 27.36 6.15 13.50
C LYS A 185 28.16 5.34 12.49
N ILE A 186 27.47 4.60 11.63
CA ILE A 186 28.07 3.76 10.57
C ILE A 186 27.93 4.49 9.24
N LYS A 187 29.01 4.48 8.44
CA LYS A 187 29.04 5.04 7.07
C LYS A 187 29.27 3.97 5.99
N GLU A 188 29.36 2.71 6.40
CA GLU A 188 29.48 1.56 5.51
C GLU A 188 28.25 0.66 5.59
N ARG A 189 28.17 -0.30 4.66
CA ARG A 189 27.07 -1.25 4.63
C ARG A 189 27.01 -2.06 5.92
N PHE A 190 25.79 -2.39 6.33
CA PHE A 190 25.53 -3.19 7.52
C PHE A 190 24.33 -4.11 7.29
N VAL A 191 24.24 -5.14 8.14
CA VAL A 191 23.02 -5.91 8.31
C VAL A 191 22.61 -5.89 9.79
N ALA A 192 21.36 -5.50 10.03
CA ALA A 192 20.75 -5.62 11.34
C ALA A 192 20.28 -7.06 11.54
N LEU A 193 20.57 -7.63 12.70
CA LEU A 193 20.22 -9.00 13.06
C LEU A 193 19.11 -8.95 14.12
N ASP A 194 18.20 -9.93 14.11
CA ASP A 194 17.00 -9.91 14.96
C ASP A 194 17.29 -9.95 16.46
N THR A 195 18.49 -10.38 16.83
CA THR A 195 19.00 -10.35 18.20
C THR A 195 19.35 -8.95 18.70
N GLY A 196 19.03 -7.89 17.94
CA GLY A 196 19.44 -6.51 18.20
C GLY A 196 20.92 -6.24 17.90
N MET A 197 21.59 -7.18 17.24
CA MET A 197 22.98 -7.04 16.83
C MET A 197 23.08 -6.36 15.47
N THR A 198 24.25 -5.80 15.15
CA THR A 198 24.51 -5.24 13.83
C THR A 198 25.88 -5.65 13.37
N LEU A 199 25.96 -6.29 12.20
CA LEU A 199 27.20 -6.61 11.54
C LEU A 199 27.49 -5.53 10.49
N ALA A 200 28.68 -4.95 10.52
CA ALA A 200 29.06 -3.86 9.62
C ALA A 200 30.55 -3.90 9.29
N LEU A 201 30.95 -3.17 8.25
CA LEU A 201 32.35 -2.78 8.05
C LEU A 201 32.67 -1.53 8.86
N ARG A 202 33.78 -1.57 9.60
CA ARG A 202 34.38 -0.41 10.26
C ARG A 202 35.86 -0.34 9.91
N GLU A 203 36.29 0.74 9.28
CA GLU A 203 37.71 0.96 8.94
C GLU A 203 38.31 -0.22 8.16
N ASP A 204 37.55 -0.73 7.17
CA ASP A 204 37.89 -1.91 6.35
C ASP A 204 37.95 -3.25 7.09
N GLU A 205 37.58 -3.30 8.37
CA GLU A 205 37.47 -4.52 9.16
C GLU A 205 36.01 -4.89 9.44
N LEU A 206 35.72 -6.19 9.44
CA LEU A 206 34.41 -6.69 9.82
C LEU A 206 34.22 -6.48 11.34
N ALA A 207 33.08 -5.92 11.76
CA ALA A 207 32.81 -5.65 13.16
C ALA A 207 31.36 -6.00 13.52
N LEU A 208 31.19 -6.60 14.70
CA LEU A 208 29.89 -6.94 15.28
C LEU A 208 29.58 -5.96 16.42
N HIS A 209 28.45 -5.26 16.33
CA HIS A 209 27.88 -4.49 17.41
C HIS A 209 26.89 -5.34 18.21
N MET A 210 27.13 -5.48 19.51
CA MET A 210 26.27 -6.22 20.44
C MET A 210 26.32 -5.55 21.81
N ASN A 211 25.18 -5.36 22.47
CA ASN A 211 25.11 -4.82 23.85
C ASN A 211 25.87 -3.48 24.04
N GLY A 212 25.88 -2.61 23.02
CA GLY A 212 26.54 -1.30 23.07
C GLY A 212 28.06 -1.34 22.87
N THR A 213 28.64 -2.51 22.61
CA THR A 213 30.07 -2.66 22.33
C THR A 213 30.30 -3.16 20.91
N TRP A 214 31.47 -2.79 20.37
CA TRP A 214 31.95 -3.26 19.07
C TRP A 214 33.01 -4.33 19.28
N LEU A 215 32.91 -5.42 18.54
CA LEU A 215 33.90 -6.48 18.46
C LEU A 215 34.43 -6.57 17.03
N CYS A 216 35.70 -6.27 16.82
CA CYS A 216 36.36 -6.50 15.53
C CYS A 216 36.54 -7.99 15.27
N LEU A 217 36.38 -8.38 14.01
CA LEU A 217 36.35 -9.76 13.55
C LEU A 217 37.49 -9.96 12.56
N ASP A 218 38.56 -10.63 13.04
CA ASP A 218 39.73 -10.91 12.24
C ASP A 218 39.43 -11.88 11.08
N GLY A 219 40.22 -11.76 10.00
CA GLY A 219 40.21 -12.74 8.89
C GLY A 219 39.39 -12.32 7.67
N PHE A 220 38.82 -11.12 7.66
CA PHE A 220 38.16 -10.53 6.50
C PHE A 220 38.94 -9.29 6.06
N LYS A 221 39.57 -9.36 4.88
CA LYS A 221 40.25 -8.23 4.25
C LYS A 221 39.76 -8.12 2.81
N GLY A 222 39.00 -7.08 2.49
CA GLY A 222 38.45 -6.87 1.16
C GLY A 222 37.36 -5.80 1.14
N ARG A 223 37.18 -5.13 -0.01
CA ARG A 223 36.32 -3.95 -0.15
C ARG A 223 34.84 -4.24 -0.48
N GLU A 224 34.48 -5.49 -0.77
CA GLU A 224 33.12 -5.85 -1.24
C GLU A 224 32.54 -7.06 -0.50
N LEU A 225 32.52 -7.00 0.83
CA LEU A 225 31.80 -8.01 1.61
C LEU A 225 30.28 -7.84 1.43
N GLN A 226 29.58 -8.94 1.15
CA GLN A 226 28.12 -8.99 1.23
C GLN A 226 27.70 -9.63 2.56
N PHE A 227 26.79 -8.96 3.27
CA PHE A 227 26.26 -9.44 4.53
C PHE A 227 24.83 -9.95 4.34
N LEU A 228 24.60 -11.18 4.75
CA LEU A 228 23.29 -11.82 4.62
C LEU A 228 22.76 -12.13 6.02
N GLY A 229 21.75 -11.39 6.45
CA GLY A 229 21.00 -11.70 7.67
C GLY A 229 20.14 -12.92 7.42
N VAL A 230 19.99 -13.79 8.42
CA VAL A 230 19.03 -14.90 8.34
C VAL A 230 17.64 -14.31 8.61
N PRO A 231 16.71 -14.30 7.65
CA PRO A 231 15.38 -13.77 7.90
C PRO A 231 14.68 -14.54 9.02
N LEU A 232 13.85 -13.87 9.81
CA LEU A 232 12.96 -14.53 10.78
C LEU A 232 12.03 -15.51 10.04
N THR A 233 12.14 -16.80 10.36
CA THR A 233 11.03 -17.75 10.19
C THR A 233 10.06 -17.56 11.35
N PRO A 234 8.80 -17.21 11.06
CA PRO A 234 7.84 -18.27 10.77
C PRO A 234 6.97 -17.91 9.56
N ALA A 235 7.07 -18.70 8.49
CA ALA A 235 5.97 -18.73 7.55
C ALA A 235 4.78 -19.41 8.24
N GLU A 236 3.59 -18.86 8.09
CA GLU A 236 2.41 -19.69 8.24
C GLU A 236 2.53 -20.78 7.16
N ASP A 237 2.61 -22.04 7.57
CA ASP A 237 2.78 -23.16 6.64
C ASP A 237 1.44 -23.65 6.07
N ALA A 238 0.36 -22.93 6.41
CA ALA A 238 -1.01 -23.24 6.01
C ALA A 238 -1.74 -21.98 5.53
N CYS A 239 -2.73 -22.18 4.66
CA CYS A 239 -3.61 -21.14 4.17
C CYS A 239 -4.52 -20.64 5.30
N THR A 240 -4.56 -19.34 5.56
CA THR A 240 -5.38 -18.79 6.66
C THR A 240 -6.87 -18.64 6.33
N ILE A 241 -7.28 -18.94 5.10
CA ILE A 241 -8.68 -18.98 4.70
C ILE A 241 -9.30 -20.35 5.02
N CYS A 242 -8.68 -21.43 4.54
CA CYS A 242 -9.21 -22.79 4.70
C CYS A 242 -8.54 -23.59 5.84
N PHE A 243 -7.42 -23.11 6.37
CA PHE A 243 -6.58 -23.76 7.39
C PHE A 243 -5.97 -25.10 6.96
N CYS A 244 -5.81 -25.32 5.65
CA CYS A 244 -5.12 -26.49 5.09
C CYS A 244 -3.66 -26.15 4.72
N ASP A 245 -2.80 -27.16 4.77
CA ASP A 245 -1.42 -27.08 4.29
C ASP A 245 -1.37 -26.90 2.77
N PHE A 246 -0.22 -26.44 2.26
CA PHE A 246 0.02 -26.27 0.83
C PHE A 246 0.52 -27.57 0.19
N GLU A 247 0.03 -27.87 -1.00
CA GLU A 247 0.60 -28.88 -1.90
C GLU A 247 1.46 -28.19 -2.98
N ASP A 248 2.31 -28.95 -3.66
CA ASP A 248 3.32 -28.39 -4.59
C ASP A 248 2.70 -27.45 -5.64
N GLY A 249 2.94 -26.14 -5.49
CA GLY A 249 2.54 -25.07 -6.42
C GLY A 249 1.10 -24.53 -6.27
N ASP A 250 0.32 -25.01 -5.30
CA ASP A 250 -1.07 -24.56 -5.08
C ASP A 250 -1.17 -23.26 -4.26
N GLY A 251 -0.10 -22.90 -3.58
CA GLY A 251 -0.01 -21.73 -2.72
C GLY A 251 0.52 -20.49 -3.43
N VAL A 252 0.18 -19.33 -2.88
CA VAL A 252 0.71 -18.02 -3.26
C VAL A 252 0.97 -17.19 -2.01
N ARG A 253 2.05 -16.42 -2.00
CA ARG A 253 2.33 -15.41 -0.97
C ARG A 253 1.93 -14.04 -1.48
N LEU A 254 1.27 -13.25 -0.64
CA LEU A 254 1.03 -11.84 -0.94
C LEU A 254 2.27 -10.99 -0.66
N ASP A 255 2.26 -9.72 -1.09
CA ASP A 255 3.31 -8.74 -0.75
C ASP A 255 3.45 -8.47 0.77
N CYS A 256 2.49 -8.94 1.58
CA CYS A 256 2.60 -8.94 3.03
C CYS A 256 3.29 -10.17 3.63
N GLY A 257 3.64 -11.16 2.81
CA GLY A 257 4.27 -12.42 3.23
C GLY A 257 3.28 -13.51 3.66
N HIS A 258 2.01 -13.17 3.88
CA HIS A 258 0.97 -14.13 4.23
C HIS A 258 0.64 -15.05 3.04
N PRO A 259 0.59 -16.38 3.26
CA PRO A 259 0.33 -17.36 2.21
C PRO A 259 -1.13 -17.81 2.15
N PHE A 260 -1.60 -18.14 0.95
CA PHE A 260 -2.96 -18.58 0.66
C PHE A 260 -2.98 -19.60 -0.46
N HIS A 261 -3.95 -20.51 -0.47
CA HIS A 261 -4.23 -21.28 -1.68
C HIS A 261 -4.70 -20.32 -2.76
N ARG A 262 -4.22 -20.54 -3.99
CA ARG A 262 -4.56 -19.74 -5.16
C ARG A 262 -6.08 -19.63 -5.34
N ASP A 263 -6.78 -20.75 -5.18
CA ASP A 263 -8.24 -20.84 -5.30
C ASP A 263 -8.97 -20.15 -4.14
N CYS A 264 -8.49 -20.30 -2.91
CA CYS A 264 -9.08 -19.62 -1.74
C CYS A 264 -8.98 -18.10 -1.88
N LEU A 265 -7.82 -17.59 -2.32
CA LEU A 265 -7.62 -16.18 -2.56
C LEU A 265 -8.48 -15.67 -3.73
N ALA A 266 -8.60 -16.46 -4.80
CA ALA A 266 -9.47 -16.14 -5.92
C ALA A 266 -10.93 -16.00 -5.47
N GLU A 267 -11.47 -17.02 -4.79
CA GLU A 267 -12.84 -17.04 -4.27
C GLU A 267 -13.10 -15.85 -3.33
N PHE A 268 -12.22 -15.61 -2.36
CA PHE A 268 -12.31 -14.47 -1.44
C PHE A 268 -12.41 -13.14 -2.20
N SER A 269 -11.56 -12.95 -3.21
CA SER A 269 -11.51 -11.69 -3.96
C SER A 269 -12.70 -11.46 -4.88
N THR A 270 -13.49 -12.50 -5.23
CA THR A 270 -14.69 -12.33 -6.08
C THR A 270 -15.74 -11.41 -5.46
N HIS A 271 -15.76 -11.29 -4.13
CA HIS A 271 -16.69 -10.44 -3.39
C HIS A 271 -16.27 -8.97 -3.33
N ALA A 272 -15.08 -8.61 -3.85
CA ALA A 272 -14.51 -7.28 -3.70
C ALA A 272 -15.31 -6.15 -4.36
N LYS A 273 -16.11 -6.44 -5.38
CA LYS A 273 -16.97 -5.44 -6.04
C LYS A 273 -18.45 -5.51 -5.60
N SER A 274 -18.79 -6.32 -4.59
CA SER A 274 -20.19 -6.54 -4.19
C SER A 274 -20.94 -5.27 -3.77
N PHE A 275 -20.24 -4.25 -3.26
CA PHE A 275 -20.84 -2.94 -2.95
C PHE A 275 -21.41 -2.24 -4.20
N VAL A 276 -20.86 -2.46 -5.39
CA VAL A 276 -21.38 -1.85 -6.63
C VAL A 276 -22.76 -2.40 -6.96
N GLU A 277 -22.92 -3.73 -6.89
CA GLU A 277 -24.17 -4.41 -7.18
C GLU A 277 -25.27 -4.08 -6.15
N LYS A 278 -24.87 -3.92 -4.89
CA LYS A 278 -25.77 -3.53 -3.79
C LYS A 278 -26.08 -2.03 -3.78
N GLY A 279 -25.31 -1.23 -4.52
CA GLY A 279 -25.39 0.22 -4.47
C GLY A 279 -24.96 0.77 -3.11
N GLU A 280 -23.95 0.17 -2.47
CA GLU A 280 -23.40 0.60 -1.19
C GLU A 280 -22.12 1.45 -1.38
N HIS A 281 -21.66 2.07 -0.30
CA HIS A 281 -20.39 2.79 -0.33
C HIS A 281 -19.23 1.83 -0.59
N ILE A 282 -18.17 2.36 -1.21
CA ILE A 282 -16.94 1.63 -1.51
C ILE A 282 -16.32 1.15 -0.19
N VAL A 283 -16.07 -0.15 -0.12
CA VAL A 283 -15.35 -0.81 0.98
C VAL A 283 -14.25 -1.70 0.40
N PHE A 284 -13.14 -1.82 1.12
CA PHE A 284 -11.96 -2.59 0.69
C PHE A 284 -11.78 -3.91 1.45
N THR A 285 -12.83 -4.37 2.15
CA THR A 285 -12.76 -5.57 3.02
C THR A 285 -12.23 -6.81 2.30
N TYR A 286 -12.67 -7.07 1.07
CA TYR A 286 -12.20 -8.21 0.25
C TYR A 286 -11.05 -7.83 -0.69
N ALA A 287 -10.48 -6.64 -0.52
CA ALA A 287 -9.31 -6.17 -1.25
C ALA A 287 -8.06 -6.06 -0.35
N VAL A 288 -8.19 -6.36 0.94
CA VAL A 288 -7.09 -6.44 1.90
C VAL A 288 -6.81 -7.89 2.29
N CYS A 289 -5.59 -8.16 2.76
CA CYS A 289 -5.11 -9.47 3.12
C CYS A 289 -6.08 -10.19 4.08
N PRO A 290 -6.55 -11.41 3.73
CA PRO A 290 -7.49 -12.18 4.56
C PRO A 290 -6.93 -12.57 5.95
N SER A 291 -5.60 -12.63 6.13
CA SER A 291 -4.98 -12.84 7.46
C SER A 291 -5.17 -11.64 8.41
N GLY A 292 -5.76 -10.53 7.95
CA GLY A 292 -6.11 -9.40 8.81
C GLY A 292 -4.99 -8.38 9.04
N CYS A 293 -3.89 -8.45 8.27
CA CYS A 293 -2.79 -7.47 8.40
C CYS A 293 -3.09 -6.10 7.77
N GLY A 294 -4.22 -5.95 7.06
CA GLY A 294 -4.66 -4.68 6.47
C GLY A 294 -3.95 -4.25 5.19
N THR A 295 -2.94 -4.99 4.73
CA THR A 295 -2.26 -4.74 3.45
C THR A 295 -3.19 -5.02 2.27
N HIS A 296 -3.19 -4.15 1.25
CA HIS A 296 -3.93 -4.38 0.01
C HIS A 296 -3.40 -5.58 -0.77
N ILE A 297 -4.31 -6.40 -1.29
CA ILE A 297 -3.99 -7.53 -2.16
C ILE A 297 -3.53 -6.98 -3.52
N ARG A 298 -2.35 -7.41 -3.96
CA ARG A 298 -1.84 -7.21 -5.31
C ARG A 298 -1.26 -8.54 -5.78
N HIS A 299 -2.05 -9.30 -6.52
CA HIS A 299 -1.65 -10.61 -7.03
C HIS A 299 -2.59 -11.06 -8.15
N ALA A 300 -2.07 -11.74 -9.17
CA ALA A 300 -2.86 -12.23 -10.30
C ALA A 300 -3.93 -13.27 -9.87
N ALA A 301 -3.64 -14.06 -8.83
CA ALA A 301 -4.60 -15.01 -8.25
C ALA A 301 -5.82 -14.36 -7.58
N ALA A 302 -5.81 -13.04 -7.37
CA ALA A 302 -6.97 -12.27 -6.94
C ALA A 302 -7.48 -11.44 -8.14
N PRO A 303 -8.47 -11.92 -8.93
CA PRO A 303 -8.83 -11.32 -10.22
C PRO A 303 -9.24 -9.84 -10.16
N LEU A 304 -9.76 -9.38 -9.02
CA LEU A 304 -10.18 -7.98 -8.83
C LEU A 304 -9.11 -7.09 -8.19
N SER A 305 -7.92 -7.62 -7.88
CA SER A 305 -6.89 -6.86 -7.15
C SER A 305 -6.45 -5.57 -7.85
N ALA A 306 -6.25 -5.61 -9.17
CA ALA A 306 -5.87 -4.43 -9.96
C ALA A 306 -6.97 -3.35 -9.92
N TYR A 307 -8.22 -3.74 -10.21
CA TYR A 307 -9.38 -2.84 -10.14
C TYR A 307 -9.52 -2.20 -8.75
N MET A 308 -9.41 -2.99 -7.69
CA MET A 308 -9.56 -2.50 -6.32
C MET A 308 -8.41 -1.57 -5.91
N ASN A 309 -7.19 -1.83 -6.37
CA ASN A 309 -6.05 -0.94 -6.12
C ASN A 309 -6.17 0.39 -6.88
N ASP A 310 -6.66 0.37 -8.11
CA ASP A 310 -6.97 1.60 -8.86
C ASP A 310 -8.07 2.41 -8.17
N LEU A 311 -9.12 1.73 -7.71
CA LEU A 311 -10.21 2.36 -6.97
C LEU A 311 -9.71 2.97 -5.66
N TYR A 312 -8.88 2.25 -4.90
CA TYR A 312 -8.26 2.74 -3.67
C TYR A 312 -7.42 3.99 -3.92
N ARG A 313 -6.51 3.95 -4.91
CA ARG A 313 -5.68 5.10 -5.28
C ARG A 313 -6.51 6.33 -5.64
N ALA A 314 -7.57 6.14 -6.42
CA ALA A 314 -8.46 7.23 -6.81
C ALA A 314 -9.22 7.83 -5.62
N VAL A 315 -9.77 6.99 -4.73
CA VAL A 315 -10.49 7.42 -3.52
C VAL A 315 -9.56 8.14 -2.55
N THR A 316 -8.38 7.59 -2.26
CA THR A 316 -7.42 8.22 -1.34
C THR A 316 -6.97 9.57 -1.85
N LYS A 317 -6.71 9.70 -3.16
CA LYS A 317 -6.32 10.98 -3.78
C LYS A 317 -7.42 12.05 -3.67
N ASP A 318 -8.68 11.69 -3.95
CA ASP A 318 -9.80 12.64 -3.80
C ASP A 318 -10.01 13.02 -2.33
N ALA A 319 -9.92 12.04 -1.42
CA ALA A 319 -10.10 12.25 0.01
C ALA A 319 -9.03 13.16 0.59
N GLU A 320 -7.76 12.99 0.22
CA GLU A 320 -6.67 13.91 0.62
C GLU A 320 -6.97 15.35 0.21
N GLY A 321 -7.59 15.56 -0.96
CA GLY A 321 -8.06 16.88 -1.41
C GLY A 321 -9.11 17.46 -0.47
N ARG A 322 -10.17 16.71 -0.21
CA ARG A 322 -11.31 17.15 0.59
C ARG A 322 -10.97 17.36 2.06
N LEU A 323 -10.15 16.49 2.65
CA LEU A 323 -9.78 16.57 4.06
C LEU A 323 -8.94 17.82 4.38
N ARG A 324 -8.29 18.44 3.39
CA ARG A 324 -7.65 19.75 3.56
C ARG A 324 -8.66 20.88 3.73
N GLU A 325 -9.86 20.73 3.18
CA GLU A 325 -10.94 21.74 3.23
C GLU A 325 -11.93 21.47 4.36
N MET A 326 -11.98 20.24 4.87
CA MET A 326 -12.93 19.76 5.87
C MET A 326 -12.23 19.51 7.22
N GLU A 327 -12.07 20.56 8.02
CA GLU A 327 -11.47 20.46 9.35
C GLU A 327 -12.20 19.43 10.24
N ASN A 328 -11.44 18.67 11.03
CA ASN A 328 -11.93 17.63 11.96
C ASN A 328 -12.62 16.42 11.31
N LYS A 329 -12.38 16.18 10.01
CA LYS A 329 -12.82 14.96 9.33
C LYS A 329 -11.64 14.03 9.09
N THR A 330 -11.95 12.75 9.02
CA THR A 330 -11.03 11.67 8.65
C THR A 330 -11.53 10.96 7.40
N LEU A 331 -10.71 10.10 6.80
CA LEU A 331 -11.11 9.30 5.63
C LEU A 331 -12.38 8.46 5.92
N GLU A 332 -12.51 7.95 7.14
CA GLU A 332 -13.67 7.16 7.57
C GLU A 332 -14.96 7.98 7.64
N ASP A 333 -14.86 9.31 7.70
CA ASP A 333 -16.00 10.22 7.66
C ASP A 333 -16.52 10.50 6.25
N LEU A 334 -15.87 9.99 5.20
CA LEU A 334 -16.21 10.27 3.81
C LEU A 334 -16.75 9.00 3.14
N TYR A 335 -17.97 9.06 2.61
CA TYR A 335 -18.49 7.98 1.77
C TYR A 335 -18.17 8.22 0.30
N TYR A 336 -17.70 7.17 -0.34
CA TYR A 336 -17.47 7.11 -1.78
C TYR A 336 -18.35 6.06 -2.41
N TYR A 337 -18.75 6.27 -3.66
CA TYR A 337 -19.56 5.33 -4.45
C TYR A 337 -18.97 5.23 -5.86
N VAL A 338 -19.32 4.18 -6.58
CA VAL A 338 -18.99 4.05 -8.01
C VAL A 338 -20.16 4.61 -8.81
N CYS A 339 -19.87 5.55 -9.71
CA CYS A 339 -20.89 6.11 -10.59
C CYS A 339 -21.37 5.05 -11.60
N CYS A 340 -22.68 4.87 -11.73
CA CYS A 340 -23.28 3.90 -12.64
C CYS A 340 -23.08 4.22 -14.14
N ARG A 341 -22.75 5.47 -14.49
CA ARG A 341 -22.57 5.92 -15.88
C ARG A 341 -21.12 5.84 -16.34
N CYS A 342 -20.18 6.36 -15.56
CA CYS A 342 -18.76 6.41 -15.95
C CYS A 342 -17.85 5.44 -15.19
N GLU A 343 -18.39 4.67 -14.24
CA GLU A 343 -17.68 3.70 -13.40
C GLU A 343 -16.53 4.26 -12.54
N LYS A 344 -16.40 5.58 -12.44
CA LYS A 344 -15.40 6.22 -11.58
C LYS A 344 -15.91 6.36 -10.14
N PRO A 345 -15.02 6.29 -9.14
CA PRO A 345 -15.39 6.64 -7.78
C PRO A 345 -15.73 8.12 -7.67
N TYR A 346 -16.70 8.46 -6.83
CA TYR A 346 -17.02 9.83 -6.47
C TYR A 346 -17.41 9.94 -5.01
N TYR A 347 -17.15 11.13 -4.42
CA TYR A 347 -17.58 11.44 -3.07
C TYR A 347 -19.11 11.58 -3.00
N GLY A 348 -19.75 10.68 -2.26
CA GLY A 348 -21.19 10.62 -2.05
C GLY A 348 -21.65 11.23 -0.73
N GLY A 349 -20.86 12.14 -0.16
CA GLY A 349 -21.19 12.81 1.08
C GLY A 349 -20.55 12.22 2.32
N ASN A 350 -20.87 12.80 3.48
CA ASN A 350 -20.27 12.39 4.74
C ASN A 350 -20.91 11.11 5.26
N ARG A 351 -20.06 10.24 5.85
CA ARG A 351 -20.52 9.19 6.74
C ARG A 351 -21.24 9.85 7.91
N TRP A 352 -22.46 9.41 8.14
CA TRP A 352 -23.18 9.72 9.34
C TRP A 352 -22.83 8.68 10.41
N CYS A 353 -22.13 9.15 11.44
CA CYS A 353 -21.37 8.35 12.40
C CYS A 353 -22.27 7.72 13.49
N SER A 354 -22.07 6.41 13.70
CA SER A 354 -22.28 5.60 14.93
C SER A 354 -23.67 5.14 15.39
N ARG A 355 -24.80 5.64 14.85
CA ARG A 355 -26.15 5.25 15.36
C ARG A 355 -27.01 4.40 14.44
N THR A 356 -26.60 4.18 13.20
CA THR A 356 -27.37 3.36 12.26
C THR A 356 -27.16 1.89 12.58
N ILE A 357 -27.96 1.36 13.51
CA ILE A 357 -28.11 -0.08 13.74
C ILE A 357 -28.56 -0.77 12.44
N SER A 358 -29.28 -0.03 11.59
CA SER A 358 -29.97 -0.50 10.37
C SER A 358 -29.11 -0.51 9.10
N GLY A 359 -27.84 -0.12 9.17
CA GLY A 359 -26.98 -0.02 7.98
C GLY A 359 -27.37 1.13 7.05
N GLU A 360 -26.91 1.05 5.80
CA GLU A 360 -27.14 2.05 4.76
C GLU A 360 -28.54 1.91 4.12
N PRO A 361 -29.26 3.02 3.83
CA PRO A 361 -30.55 2.94 3.15
C PRO A 361 -30.44 2.30 1.77
N CYS A 362 -31.38 1.40 1.46
CA CYS A 362 -31.46 0.77 0.15
C CYS A 362 -31.59 1.82 -0.96
N LYS A 363 -30.86 1.59 -2.06
CA LYS A 363 -30.91 2.37 -3.29
C LYS A 363 -30.48 1.51 -4.45
N LYS A 364 -30.99 1.81 -5.63
CA LYS A 364 -30.59 1.10 -6.85
C LYS A 364 -29.20 1.61 -7.26
N PRO A 365 -28.30 0.75 -7.75
CA PRO A 365 -27.02 1.19 -8.31
C PRO A 365 -27.18 2.26 -9.39
N SER A 366 -28.27 2.20 -10.19
CA SER A 366 -28.58 3.19 -11.22
C SER A 366 -28.88 4.60 -10.70
N GLU A 367 -29.12 4.77 -9.39
CA GLU A 367 -29.33 6.07 -8.75
C GLU A 367 -28.02 6.74 -8.29
N LEU A 368 -26.89 6.02 -8.36
CA LEU A 368 -25.58 6.53 -7.94
C LEU A 368 -24.86 7.16 -9.13
N ILE A 369 -25.00 8.47 -9.27
CA ILE A 369 -24.45 9.24 -10.39
C ILE A 369 -23.56 10.34 -9.82
N CYS A 370 -22.32 10.45 -10.31
CA CYS A 370 -21.42 11.53 -9.91
C CYS A 370 -21.88 12.87 -10.50
N SER A 371 -21.40 13.99 -9.94
CA SER A 371 -21.75 15.34 -10.40
C SER A 371 -21.54 15.51 -11.92
N ASP A 372 -20.41 15.05 -12.45
CA ASP A 372 -20.07 15.18 -13.87
C ASP A 372 -21.03 14.43 -14.82
N CYS A 373 -21.65 13.36 -14.32
CA CYS A 373 -22.56 12.51 -15.07
C CYS A 373 -24.03 12.82 -14.82
N ASN A 374 -24.33 13.65 -13.81
CA ASN A 374 -25.70 14.00 -13.48
C ASN A 374 -26.19 15.11 -14.41
N ASP A 375 -27.33 14.88 -15.04
CA ASP A 375 -27.94 15.74 -16.05
C ASP A 375 -29.36 16.18 -15.65
N ASP A 376 -29.72 16.04 -14.37
CA ASP A 376 -31.00 16.52 -13.83
C ASP A 376 -31.10 18.06 -13.86
N PHE A 377 -29.97 18.76 -13.83
CA PHE A 377 -29.84 20.20 -14.03
C PHE A 377 -28.44 20.56 -14.54
N LEU A 378 -28.39 21.36 -15.60
CA LEU A 378 -27.14 21.87 -16.17
C LEU A 378 -27.17 23.40 -16.25
N CYS A 379 -26.32 24.06 -15.46
CA CYS A 379 -26.06 25.48 -15.58
C CYS A 379 -25.25 25.77 -16.86
N PRO A 380 -25.63 26.75 -17.70
CA PRO A 380 -24.85 27.11 -18.88
C PRO A 380 -23.40 27.52 -18.58
N SER A 381 -23.16 28.12 -17.40
CA SER A 381 -21.84 28.65 -17.02
C SER A 381 -21.03 27.70 -16.13
N HIS A 382 -21.71 26.88 -15.33
CA HIS A 382 -21.07 26.06 -14.29
C HIS A 382 -21.43 24.57 -14.41
N ASN A 383 -22.10 24.14 -15.49
CA ASN A 383 -22.55 22.77 -15.68
C ASN A 383 -23.34 22.26 -14.45
N HIS A 384 -22.99 21.10 -13.90
CA HIS A 384 -23.58 20.56 -12.68
C HIS A 384 -22.86 21.04 -11.40
N ASP A 385 -21.86 21.91 -11.52
CA ASP A 385 -21.19 22.46 -10.35
C ASP A 385 -22.10 23.47 -9.64
N PHE A 386 -22.03 23.48 -8.30
CA PHE A 386 -22.78 24.38 -7.42
C PHE A 386 -24.31 24.24 -7.51
N VAL A 387 -24.84 23.08 -7.94
CA VAL A 387 -26.29 22.82 -7.92
C VAL A 387 -26.78 22.72 -6.48
N LEU A 388 -27.75 23.56 -6.14
CA LEU A 388 -28.45 23.49 -4.87
C LEU A 388 -29.65 22.55 -5.01
N TYR A 389 -29.73 21.54 -4.15
CA TYR A 389 -30.83 20.60 -4.12
C TYR A 389 -31.85 20.92 -3.04
N LYS A 390 -33.10 20.52 -3.28
CA LYS A 390 -34.12 20.35 -2.24
C LYS A 390 -33.77 19.15 -1.34
N CYS A 391 -34.00 19.31 -0.05
CA CYS A 391 -34.00 18.24 0.94
C CYS A 391 -34.99 17.13 0.53
N ARG A 392 -34.54 15.87 0.58
CA ARG A 392 -35.36 14.72 0.22
C ARG A 392 -36.65 14.62 1.02
N TYR A 393 -36.63 15.04 2.29
CA TYR A 393 -37.70 14.78 3.25
C TYR A 393 -38.57 15.99 3.56
N CYS A 394 -38.23 17.19 3.08
CA CYS A 394 -39.05 18.38 3.31
C CYS A 394 -38.78 19.48 2.27
N CYS A 395 -39.51 20.59 2.38
CA CYS A 395 -39.36 21.76 1.53
C CYS A 395 -38.27 22.72 2.07
N ASN A 396 -37.03 22.25 2.23
CA ASN A 396 -35.88 23.08 2.59
C ASN A 396 -34.74 22.86 1.59
N PRO A 397 -33.84 23.84 1.38
CA PRO A 397 -32.58 23.59 0.71
C PRO A 397 -31.75 22.55 1.47
N ALA A 398 -31.07 21.68 0.75
CA ALA A 398 -30.16 20.72 1.32
C ALA A 398 -28.82 21.39 1.65
N THR A 399 -28.30 21.04 2.81
CA THR A 399 -26.99 21.48 3.33
C THR A 399 -26.02 20.31 3.44
N HIS A 400 -26.54 19.08 3.38
CA HIS A 400 -25.80 17.84 3.51
C HIS A 400 -26.08 16.93 2.31
N LEU A 401 -25.04 16.25 1.84
CA LEU A 401 -25.14 15.04 1.04
C LEU A 401 -24.67 13.88 1.91
N SER A 402 -25.40 12.77 1.87
CA SER A 402 -24.95 11.49 2.38
C SER A 402 -25.52 10.37 1.53
N PHE A 403 -25.04 9.15 1.75
CA PHE A 403 -25.50 7.95 1.06
C PHE A 403 -25.52 8.09 -0.46
N GLY A 404 -24.61 8.86 -1.07
CA GLY A 404 -24.46 9.00 -2.53
C GLY A 404 -25.58 9.75 -3.26
N ASN A 405 -26.80 9.82 -2.72
CA ASN A 405 -27.97 10.44 -3.37
C ASN A 405 -29.01 11.05 -2.39
N ARG A 406 -28.70 11.12 -1.09
CA ARG A 406 -29.59 11.70 -0.07
C ARG A 406 -29.16 13.13 0.26
N TYR A 407 -29.77 14.09 -0.45
CA TYR A 407 -29.62 15.50 -0.11
C TYR A 407 -30.58 15.87 1.03
N MET A 408 -30.05 16.46 2.11
CA MET A 408 -30.77 16.69 3.36
C MET A 408 -30.50 18.09 3.93
N CYS A 409 -31.51 18.71 4.54
CA CYS A 409 -31.31 19.90 5.37
C CYS A 409 -30.91 19.50 6.79
N ASP A 410 -30.37 20.44 7.56
CA ASP A 410 -29.92 20.22 8.95
C ASP A 410 -31.01 19.62 9.84
N ALA A 411 -32.26 20.09 9.70
CA ALA A 411 -33.37 19.64 10.53
C ALA A 411 -33.73 18.18 10.25
N CYS A 412 -33.74 17.76 8.98
CA CYS A 412 -33.99 16.36 8.61
C CYS A 412 -32.78 15.48 8.93
N ASN A 413 -31.57 15.99 8.73
CA ASN A 413 -30.34 15.28 9.09
C ASN A 413 -30.31 14.97 10.60
N LYS A 414 -30.69 15.94 11.45
CA LYS A 414 -30.79 15.76 12.91
C LYS A 414 -31.84 14.73 13.35
N LYS A 415 -32.88 14.51 12.55
CA LYS A 415 -33.94 13.51 12.84
C LYS A 415 -33.52 12.08 12.49
N TRP A 416 -32.39 11.89 11.82
CA TRP A 416 -31.93 10.56 11.40
C TRP A 416 -31.33 9.78 12.57
N GLU A 417 -32.19 9.14 13.36
CA GLU A 417 -31.83 8.32 14.52
C GLU A 417 -31.93 6.81 14.21
N GLY A 418 -31.28 6.38 13.12
CA GLY A 418 -31.24 4.99 12.66
C GLY A 418 -32.25 4.65 11.57
N THR A 419 -33.37 5.35 11.50
CA THR A 419 -34.39 5.16 10.45
C THR A 419 -34.45 6.37 9.52
N GLU A 420 -34.68 6.12 8.23
CA GLU A 420 -34.88 7.18 7.23
C GLU A 420 -36.10 8.03 7.61
N PRO A 421 -35.99 9.37 7.66
CA PRO A 421 -37.12 10.23 7.97
C PRO A 421 -38.25 10.10 6.96
N GLU A 422 -39.50 10.12 7.44
CA GLU A 422 -40.68 10.12 6.56
C GLU A 422 -40.72 11.39 5.70
N PRO A 423 -40.87 11.29 4.37
CA PRO A 423 -41.02 12.45 3.50
C PRO A 423 -42.29 13.26 3.81
N MET A 424 -42.13 14.57 3.97
CA MET A 424 -43.25 15.49 4.08
C MET A 424 -43.81 15.86 2.69
N GLU A 425 -45.13 15.87 2.56
CA GLU A 425 -45.81 16.34 1.36
C GLU A 425 -45.62 17.85 1.12
N CYS A 426 -45.52 18.24 -0.15
CA CYS A 426 -45.46 19.65 -0.53
C CYS A 426 -46.79 20.34 -0.19
N PRO A 427 -46.80 21.53 0.46
CA PRO A 427 -48.04 22.25 0.78
C PRO A 427 -48.70 22.92 -0.45
N GLY A 428 -48.15 22.70 -1.66
CA GLY A 428 -48.65 23.22 -2.92
C GLY A 428 -47.94 24.51 -3.38
N ALA A 429 -48.18 24.88 -4.64
CA ALA A 429 -47.40 25.92 -5.33
C ALA A 429 -47.40 27.29 -4.66
N GLU A 430 -48.50 27.66 -4.00
CA GLU A 430 -48.65 28.97 -3.35
C GLU A 430 -48.12 29.02 -1.92
N LYS A 431 -47.93 27.85 -1.28
CA LYS A 431 -47.53 27.75 0.14
C LYS A 431 -46.14 27.16 0.33
N CYS A 432 -45.54 26.61 -0.73
CA CYS A 432 -44.22 26.00 -0.64
C CYS A 432 -43.14 27.06 -0.41
N PRO A 433 -42.32 26.94 0.63
CA PRO A 433 -41.24 27.90 0.91
C PRO A 433 -40.12 27.89 -0.14
N LEU A 434 -40.07 26.89 -1.03
CA LEU A 434 -39.12 26.85 -2.16
C LEU A 434 -39.70 27.44 -3.45
N GLY A 435 -40.97 27.86 -3.43
CA GLY A 435 -41.70 28.36 -4.59
C GLY A 435 -42.12 27.24 -5.57
N GLY A 436 -43.41 27.13 -5.84
CA GLY A 436 -43.95 26.12 -6.76
C GLY A 436 -44.24 24.76 -6.12
N ALA A 437 -44.82 23.85 -6.91
CA ALA A 437 -45.18 22.51 -6.46
C ALA A 437 -44.14 21.49 -6.93
N HIS A 438 -43.82 20.52 -6.08
CA HIS A 438 -42.90 19.44 -6.39
C HIS A 438 -43.43 18.10 -5.83
N PRO A 439 -43.04 16.96 -6.43
CA PRO A 439 -43.31 15.64 -5.87
C PRO A 439 -42.91 15.49 -4.40
N THR A 440 -43.63 14.60 -3.70
CA THR A 440 -43.29 14.14 -2.34
C THR A 440 -42.08 13.21 -2.42
N GLY A 441 -41.12 13.40 -1.52
CA GLY A 441 -39.85 12.68 -1.57
C GLY A 441 -38.93 13.15 -2.70
N GLY A 442 -37.76 12.53 -2.80
CA GLY A 442 -36.76 12.85 -3.81
C GLY A 442 -36.04 14.19 -3.58
N SER A 443 -34.81 14.23 -4.06
CA SER A 443 -33.99 15.44 -4.11
C SER A 443 -34.11 16.02 -5.51
N GLN A 444 -34.53 17.27 -5.63
CA GLN A 444 -34.71 17.94 -6.92
C GLN A 444 -33.79 19.16 -6.98
N PRO A 445 -33.19 19.45 -8.15
CA PRO A 445 -32.36 20.63 -8.31
C PRO A 445 -33.24 21.88 -8.22
N LEU A 446 -32.84 22.82 -7.36
CA LEU A 446 -33.46 24.14 -7.25
C LEU A 446 -32.81 25.15 -8.21
N GLY A 447 -31.53 24.93 -8.54
CA GLY A 447 -30.78 25.74 -9.49
C GLY A 447 -29.30 25.83 -9.15
N CYS A 448 -28.55 26.56 -9.97
CA CYS A 448 -27.15 26.87 -9.71
C CYS A 448 -27.07 27.95 -8.63
N MET A 449 -26.38 27.66 -7.52
CA MET A 449 -26.24 28.58 -6.39
C MET A 449 -25.59 29.93 -6.78
N LEU A 450 -24.82 29.94 -7.86
CA LEU A 450 -24.14 31.14 -8.36
C LEU A 450 -24.94 31.93 -9.40
N CYS A 451 -25.94 31.32 -10.07
CA CYS A 451 -26.64 31.93 -11.19
C CYS A 451 -28.15 32.09 -10.99
N THR A 452 -28.78 31.19 -10.22
CA THR A 452 -30.22 31.20 -10.01
C THR A 452 -30.58 32.25 -8.97
N LEU A 453 -31.53 33.12 -9.30
CA LEU A 453 -32.16 34.03 -8.34
C LEU A 453 -33.23 33.24 -7.56
N PHE A 454 -33.05 33.11 -6.26
CA PHE A 454 -33.99 32.42 -5.35
C PHE A 454 -35.02 33.38 -4.73
N ASP A 455 -35.50 34.36 -5.51
CA ASP A 455 -36.42 35.43 -5.06
C ASP A 455 -37.81 34.92 -4.65
N LYS A 456 -38.25 33.80 -5.24
CA LYS A 456 -39.51 33.12 -4.88
C LYS A 456 -39.39 32.20 -3.66
N CYS A 457 -38.19 32.00 -3.14
CA CYS A 457 -37.96 31.20 -1.96
C CYS A 457 -38.08 32.05 -0.69
N ASP A 458 -38.60 31.47 0.39
CA ASP A 458 -38.62 32.11 1.70
C ASP A 458 -37.17 32.21 2.23
N ALA A 459 -36.69 33.45 2.32
CA ALA A 459 -35.30 33.81 2.63
C ALA A 459 -34.79 33.17 3.94
N LYS A 460 -35.67 32.89 4.91
CA LYS A 460 -35.29 32.27 6.19
C LYS A 460 -34.69 30.86 6.05
N HIS A 461 -34.89 30.21 4.90
CA HIS A 461 -34.37 28.87 4.63
C HIS A 461 -33.03 28.88 3.90
N PHE A 462 -32.60 30.03 3.38
CA PHE A 462 -31.35 30.20 2.63
C PHE A 462 -30.33 31.02 3.41
N PHE A 463 -30.81 31.91 4.29
CA PHE A 463 -29.98 32.80 5.07
C PHE A 463 -30.27 32.58 6.57
N PRO A 464 -29.24 32.42 7.42
CA PRO A 464 -29.46 32.40 8.86
C PRO A 464 -30.15 33.71 9.30
N PRO A 465 -30.97 33.68 10.35
CA PRO A 465 -31.57 34.90 10.89
C PRO A 465 -30.45 35.89 11.25
N GLN A 466 -30.55 37.12 10.74
CA GLN A 466 -29.61 38.21 11.01
C GLN A 466 -29.64 38.64 12.47
#